data_AF-A0A950Z1T3-F1
#
_entry.id   AF-A0A950Z1T3-F1
#
_cell.length_a   1.000
_cell.length_b   1.000
_cell.length_c   1.000
_cell.angle_alpha   90.00
_cell.angle_beta   90.00
_cell.angle_gamma   90.00
#
_symmetry.space_group_name_H-M   'P 1'
#
loop_
_entity.id
_entity.type
_entity.pdbx_description
1 polymer ?
#
loop_
_entity_poly.entity_id
_entity_poly.type
_entity_poly.pdbx_seq_one_letter_code
_entity_poly.pdbx_strand_id
1 'polypeptide(L)' 'IAETGASSAKDMGKVMKAAQAKLAGKRVDGKVLSERVKSRLA' A
#
# COMPACT_ATOMS: atom_id res chain seq x y z
N ILE A 1 -5.78 0.81 2.92
CA ILE A 1 -5.58 2.18 3.44
C ILE A 1 -6.52 2.46 4.60
N ALA A 2 -7.84 2.29 4.43
CA ALA A 2 -8.80 2.38 5.54
C ALA A 2 -8.43 1.46 6.72
N GLU A 3 -8.13 0.18 6.45
CA GLU A 3 -7.73 -0.80 7.49
C GLU A 3 -6.36 -0.52 8.12
N THR A 4 -5.48 0.24 7.45
CA THR A 4 -4.15 0.58 7.98
C THR A 4 -4.15 1.87 8.79
N GLY A 5 -5.28 2.62 8.78
CA GLY A 5 -5.41 3.95 9.37
C GLY A 5 -4.48 4.99 8.73
N ALA A 6 -4.05 4.75 7.49
CA ALA A 6 -3.06 5.58 6.83
C ALA A 6 -3.75 6.79 6.18
N SER A 7 -3.31 8.00 6.51
CA SER A 7 -3.91 9.24 6.04
C SER A 7 -2.93 10.16 5.33
N SER A 8 -1.63 9.82 5.32
CA SER A 8 -0.62 10.63 4.64
C SER A 8 0.44 9.79 3.93
N ALA A 9 1.20 10.43 3.05
CA ALA A 9 2.37 9.83 2.41
C ALA A 9 3.43 9.31 3.41
N LYS A 10 3.44 9.78 4.67
CA LYS A 10 4.33 9.24 5.72
C LYS A 10 3.96 7.80 6.10
N ASP A 11 2.70 7.43 5.93
CA ASP A 11 2.20 6.08 6.23
C ASP A 11 2.42 5.08 5.09
N MET A 12 3.02 5.53 3.96
CA MET A 12 3.27 4.74 2.77
C MET A 12 3.95 3.39 3.10
N GLY A 13 4.98 3.40 3.96
CA GLY A 13 5.68 2.18 4.35
C GLY A 13 4.79 1.18 5.09
N LYS A 14 3.88 1.67 5.94
CA LYS A 14 2.90 0.86 6.67
C LYS A 14 1.86 0.28 5.71
N VAL A 15 1.36 1.08 4.76
CA VAL A 15 0.41 0.61 3.75
C VAL A 15 1.03 -0.44 2.84
N MET A 16 2.27 -0.22 2.39
CA MET A 16 2.97 -1.15 1.50
C MET A 16 3.23 -2.49 2.16
N LYS A 17 3.67 -2.50 3.43
CA LYS A 17 3.81 -3.75 4.19
C LYS A 17 2.48 -4.47 4.36
N ALA A 18 1.42 -3.76 4.75
CA ALA A 18 0.10 -4.37 4.92
C ALA A 18 -0.47 -4.91 3.60
N ALA A 19 -0.27 -4.18 2.50
CA ALA A 19 -0.70 -4.61 1.17
C ALA A 19 0.09 -5.82 0.68
N GLN A 20 1.42 -5.84 0.86
CA GLN A 20 2.25 -7.00 0.55
C GLN A 20 1.86 -8.23 1.39
N ALA A 21 1.58 -8.06 2.68
CA ALA A 21 1.11 -9.14 3.54
C ALA A 21 -0.25 -9.70 3.07
N LYS A 22 -1.21 -8.83 2.71
CA LYS A 22 -2.50 -9.22 2.15
C LYS A 22 -2.40 -9.89 0.78
N LEU A 23 -1.37 -9.54 0.02
CA LEU A 23 -1.13 -10.03 -1.33
C LEU A 23 -0.05 -11.12 -1.36
N ALA A 24 0.39 -11.60 -0.20
CA ALA A 24 1.35 -12.69 -0.10
C ALA A 24 0.79 -13.93 -0.80
N GLY A 25 1.59 -14.52 -1.70
CA GLY A 25 1.17 -15.64 -2.56
C GLY A 25 0.50 -15.24 -3.87
N LYS A 26 0.21 -13.95 -4.10
CA LYS A 26 -0.21 -13.43 -5.42
C LYS A 26 0.96 -12.72 -6.11
N ARG A 27 1.10 -12.90 -7.42
CA ARG A 27 2.03 -12.08 -8.21
C ARG A 27 1.49 -10.66 -8.26
N VAL A 28 2.16 -9.75 -7.55
CA VAL A 28 1.83 -8.33 -7.53
C VAL A 28 3.02 -7.54 -8.04
N ASP A 29 2.74 -6.66 -8.99
CA ASP A 29 3.71 -5.68 -9.45
C ASP A 29 3.87 -4.59 -8.38
N GLY A 30 5.04 -4.53 -7.76
CA GLY A 30 5.35 -3.56 -6.71
C GLY A 30 5.23 -2.11 -7.18
N LYS A 31 5.46 -1.82 -8.46
CA LYS A 31 5.37 -0.48 -9.04
C LYS A 31 3.91 -0.03 -9.12
N VAL A 32 3.04 -0.89 -9.65
CA VAL A 32 1.59 -0.64 -9.72
C VAL A 32 0.99 -0.48 -8.33
N LEU A 33 1.42 -1.30 -7.38
CA LEU A 33 0.98 -1.19 -5.99
C LEU A 33 1.38 0.17 -5.39
N SER A 34 2.64 0.58 -5.61
CA SER A 34 3.17 1.87 -5.15
C SER A 34 2.36 3.04 -5.70
N GLU A 35 2.05 3.04 -6.99
CA GLU A 35 1.27 4.13 -7.61
C GLU A 35 -0.15 4.19 -7.08
N ARG A 36 -0.82 3.03 -6.95
CA ARG A 36 -2.18 2.99 -6.39
C ARG A 36 -2.22 3.49 -4.95
N VAL A 37 -1.26 3.07 -4.12
CA VAL A 37 -1.16 3.53 -2.74
C VAL A 37 -0.89 5.03 -2.70
N LYS A 38 0.03 5.53 -3.53
CA LYS A 38 0.36 6.96 -3.63
C LYS A 38 -0.83 7.80 -4.07
N SER A 39 -1.59 7.37 -5.07
CA SER A 39 -2.80 8.08 -5.52
C SER A 39 -3.88 8.18 -4.45
N ARG A 40 -3.88 7.26 -3.47
CA ARG A 40 -4.88 7.16 -2.41
C ARG A 40 -4.43 7.81 -1.09
N LEU A 41 -3.14 8.17 -0.97
CA LEU A 41 -2.54 8.87 0.17
C LEU A 41 -2.14 10.31 -0.17
N ALA A 42 -2.31 10.71 -1.43
CA ALA A 42 -2.20 12.09 -1.90
C ALA A 42 -3.47 12.87 -1.59
#